data_AF-A0A180G6B5-F1
#
_entry.id   AF-A0A180G6B5-F1
#
_cell.length_a   1.000
_cell.length_b   1.000
_cell.length_c   1.000
_cell.angle_alpha   90.00
_cell.angle_beta   90.00
_cell.angle_gamma   90.00
#
_symmetry.space_group_name_H-M   'P 1'
#
loop_
_entity.id
_entity.type
_entity.pdbx_description
1 polymer ?
#
loop_
_entity_poly.entity_id
_entity_poly.type
_entity_poly.pdbx_seq_one_letter_code
_entity_poly.pdbx_strand_id
1 'polypeptide(L)'
;MEPDLTPAQARQLFNDLRQEIADLRNAQLQAQVPAIAPYRPWTRQEKIMESFISNPLQVHNQLNPQKPVLVYEGTNFPAWEAALDQTIRHVLVRKLPFTDQPANFDTLTVDESSTVVCLMRNTVVDSLGDILDSAKLTAPKAVFKLLKTKCSRSDRRQKIELLNELVTLINNPAPATNATTSVWAKLKLELLQLKVTWDEALGILLQSYYKPPIGVDPMTFEFTISQQLNEKEAPPFDDVL
;
A
#
# COMPACT_ATOMS: atom_id res chain seq x y z
N MET A 1 -25.25 -80.87 -19.34
CA MET A 1 -25.01 -81.29 -17.95
C MET A 1 -23.89 -80.41 -17.45
N GLU A 2 -24.19 -79.45 -16.59
CA GLU A 2 -23.13 -78.71 -15.89
C GLU A 2 -22.43 -79.72 -14.95
N PRO A 3 -21.09 -79.75 -14.91
CA PRO A 3 -20.39 -80.67 -14.04
C PRO A 3 -20.61 -80.23 -12.58
N ASP A 4 -21.33 -81.05 -11.82
CA ASP A 4 -21.51 -80.85 -10.38
C ASP A 4 -20.14 -80.78 -9.70
N LEU A 5 -19.86 -79.64 -9.03
CA LEU A 5 -18.64 -79.47 -8.25
C LEU A 5 -18.59 -80.55 -7.16
N THR A 6 -17.49 -81.31 -7.12
CA THR A 6 -17.29 -82.28 -6.04
C THR A 6 -17.13 -81.56 -4.70
N PRO A 7 -17.53 -82.17 -3.57
CA PRO A 7 -17.38 -81.56 -2.25
C PRO A 7 -15.95 -81.14 -1.89
N ALA A 8 -14.95 -81.80 -2.47
CA ALA A 8 -13.53 -81.45 -2.30
C ALA A 8 -13.17 -80.16 -3.06
N GLN A 9 -13.63 -80.02 -4.31
CA GLN A 9 -13.43 -78.81 -5.12
C GLN A 9 -14.16 -77.61 -4.51
N ALA A 10 -15.37 -77.81 -3.97
CA ALA A 10 -16.11 -76.76 -3.29
C ALA A 10 -15.38 -76.25 -2.02
N ARG A 11 -14.75 -77.16 -1.25
CA ARG A 11 -13.94 -76.78 -0.07
C ARG A 11 -12.70 -76.01 -0.45
N GLN A 12 -12.03 -76.40 -1.54
CA GLN A 12 -10.83 -75.73 -2.01
C GLN A 12 -11.15 -74.32 -2.50
N LEU A 13 -12.21 -74.17 -3.30
CA LEU A 13 -12.71 -72.86 -3.74
C LEU A 13 -13.04 -71.94 -2.56
N PHE A 14 -13.63 -72.47 -1.50
CA PHE A 14 -13.97 -71.70 -0.30
C PHE A 14 -12.73 -71.22 0.47
N ASN A 15 -11.67 -72.02 0.48
CA ASN A 15 -10.39 -71.65 1.10
C ASN A 15 -9.68 -70.58 0.27
N ASP A 16 -9.68 -70.71 -1.06
CA ASP A 16 -9.08 -69.74 -1.97
C ASP A 16 -9.79 -68.38 -1.87
N LEU A 17 -11.13 -68.37 -1.83
CA LEU A 17 -11.93 -67.16 -1.60
C LEU A 17 -11.63 -66.50 -0.24
N ARG A 18 -11.44 -67.30 0.81
CA ARG A 18 -11.06 -66.77 2.13
C ARG A 18 -9.69 -66.11 2.11
N GLN A 19 -8.74 -66.70 1.39
CA GLN A 19 -7.40 -66.17 1.26
C GLN A 19 -7.41 -64.86 0.47
N GLU A 20 -8.14 -64.81 -0.66
CA GLU A 20 -8.27 -63.61 -1.48
C GLU A 20 -8.94 -62.46 -0.71
N ILE A 21 -9.98 -62.74 0.08
CA ILE A 21 -10.62 -61.73 0.95
C ILE A 21 -9.65 -61.21 2.01
N ALA A 22 -8.81 -62.08 2.57
CA ALA A 22 -7.79 -61.68 3.55
C ALA A 22 -6.72 -60.78 2.91
N ASP A 23 -6.29 -61.13 1.70
CA ASP A 23 -5.28 -60.38 0.95
C ASP A 23 -5.83 -59.01 0.50
N LEU A 24 -7.08 -58.95 0.04
CA LEU A 24 -7.77 -57.70 -0.31
C LEU A 24 -7.96 -56.78 0.91
N ARG A 25 -8.31 -57.35 2.07
CA ARG A 25 -8.39 -56.58 3.32
C ARG A 25 -7.03 -56.03 3.75
N ASN A 26 -5.97 -56.83 3.65
CA ASN A 26 -4.61 -56.37 3.95
C ASN A 26 -4.14 -55.29 2.98
N ALA A 27 -4.44 -55.41 1.69
CA ALA A 27 -4.14 -54.39 0.69
C ALA A 27 -4.92 -53.07 0.94
N GLN A 28 -6.19 -53.16 1.35
CA GLN A 28 -6.97 -51.98 1.76
C GLN A 28 -6.40 -51.32 3.03
N LEU A 29 -5.97 -52.10 4.03
CA LEU A 29 -5.34 -51.57 5.23
C LEU A 29 -4.01 -50.88 4.92
N GLN A 30 -3.22 -51.40 3.97
CA GLN A 30 -1.99 -50.77 3.51
C GLN A 30 -2.25 -49.51 2.66
N ALA A 31 -3.29 -49.51 1.82
CA ALA A 31 -3.69 -48.34 1.03
C ALA A 31 -4.37 -47.24 1.87
N GLN A 32 -4.92 -47.57 3.04
CA GLN A 32 -5.50 -46.63 4.00
C GLN A 32 -4.48 -46.02 4.96
N VAL A 33 -3.20 -46.39 4.89
CA VAL A 33 -2.17 -45.61 5.57
C VAL A 33 -1.87 -44.41 4.67
N PRO A 34 -2.39 -43.20 4.94
CA PRO A 34 -1.98 -42.04 4.16
C PRO A 34 -0.46 -41.94 4.27
N ALA A 35 0.21 -41.88 3.13
CA ALA A 35 1.61 -41.50 3.09
C ALA A 35 1.71 -40.17 3.83
N ILE A 36 2.27 -40.17 5.05
CA ILE A 36 2.51 -38.95 5.81
C ILE A 36 3.47 -38.15 4.94
N ALA A 37 2.95 -37.15 4.24
CA ALA A 37 3.79 -36.22 3.51
C ALA A 37 4.84 -35.71 4.53
N PRO A 38 6.14 -35.80 4.22
CA PRO A 38 7.16 -35.37 5.18
C PRO A 38 6.86 -33.92 5.56
N TYR A 39 6.65 -33.68 6.85
CA TYR A 39 6.31 -32.37 7.39
C TYR A 39 7.43 -31.41 7.01
N ARG A 40 7.24 -30.58 5.99
CA ARG A 40 8.21 -29.57 5.59
C ARG A 40 8.18 -28.47 6.66
N PRO A 41 9.28 -28.21 7.37
CA PRO A 41 9.35 -27.07 8.27
C PRO A 41 9.12 -25.81 7.47
N TRP A 42 8.21 -24.96 7.93
CA TRP A 42 7.99 -23.68 7.28
C TRP A 42 9.26 -22.84 7.30
N THR A 43 9.54 -22.27 6.14
CA THR A 43 10.59 -21.27 5.99
C THR A 43 10.28 -20.06 6.86
N ARG A 44 11.32 -19.30 7.19
CA ARG A 44 11.15 -18.02 7.89
C ARG A 44 10.18 -17.09 7.17
N GLN A 45 10.18 -17.10 5.84
CA GLN A 45 9.30 -16.23 5.06
C GLN A 45 7.83 -16.62 5.15
N GLU A 46 7.53 -17.92 5.07
CA GLU A 46 6.16 -18.43 5.22
C GLU A 46 5.57 -18.06 6.59
N LYS A 47 6.38 -18.14 7.65
CA LYS A 47 5.98 -17.70 9.00
C LYS A 47 5.71 -16.19 9.08
N ILE A 48 6.55 -15.37 8.44
CA ILE A 48 6.35 -13.91 8.40
C ILE A 48 5.07 -13.58 7.63
N MET A 49 4.84 -14.24 6.49
CA MET A 49 3.64 -14.05 5.69
C MET A 49 2.37 -14.46 6.45
N GLU A 50 2.37 -15.63 7.07
CA GLU A 50 1.24 -16.10 7.88
C GLU A 50 0.94 -15.14 9.03
N SER A 51 1.97 -14.68 9.73
CA SER A 51 1.84 -13.66 10.79
C SER A 51 1.25 -12.36 10.23
N PHE A 52 1.67 -11.93 9.04
CA PHE A 52 1.16 -10.73 8.39
C PHE A 52 -0.30 -10.86 7.99
N ILE A 53 -0.71 -11.99 7.41
CA ILE A 53 -2.11 -12.26 7.06
C ILE A 53 -2.98 -12.29 8.33
N SER A 54 -2.47 -12.88 9.42
CA SER A 54 -3.20 -13.02 10.68
C SER A 54 -3.32 -11.71 11.45
N ASN A 55 -2.24 -10.92 11.52
CA ASN A 55 -2.20 -9.64 12.24
C ASN A 55 -1.26 -8.64 11.54
N PRO A 56 -1.74 -7.96 10.49
CA PRO A 56 -0.88 -7.07 9.70
C PRO A 56 -0.37 -5.87 10.48
N LEU A 57 -1.19 -5.33 11.38
CA LEU A 57 -0.82 -4.17 12.19
C LEU A 57 0.31 -4.49 13.18
N GLN A 58 0.32 -5.70 13.76
CA GLN A 58 1.40 -6.13 14.64
C GLN A 58 2.73 -6.22 13.89
N VAL A 59 2.76 -6.86 12.72
CA VAL A 59 3.98 -6.97 11.90
C VAL A 59 4.46 -5.57 11.48
N HIS A 60 3.54 -4.71 11.05
CA HIS A 60 3.86 -3.32 10.70
C HIS A 60 4.52 -2.57 11.87
N ASN A 61 3.94 -2.67 13.08
CA ASN A 61 4.44 -2.01 14.28
C ASN A 61 5.79 -2.55 14.77
N GLN A 62 6.11 -3.82 14.48
CA GLN A 62 7.43 -4.40 14.78
C GLN A 62 8.51 -3.85 13.85
N LEU A 63 8.17 -3.64 12.58
CA LEU A 63 9.10 -3.10 11.58
C LEU A 63 9.25 -1.58 11.67
N ASN A 64 8.22 -0.88 12.15
CA ASN A 64 8.14 0.58 12.22
C ASN A 64 7.89 1.04 13.66
N PRO A 65 8.94 1.26 14.47
CA PRO A 65 8.79 1.64 15.88
C PRO A 65 8.02 2.93 16.13
N GLN A 66 8.05 3.86 15.17
CA GLN A 66 7.33 5.13 15.23
C GLN A 66 5.82 4.99 15.00
N LYS A 67 5.38 3.84 14.45
CA LYS A 67 3.97 3.50 14.21
C LYS A 67 3.18 4.67 13.59
N PRO A 68 3.62 5.20 12.43
CA PRO A 68 2.98 6.37 11.86
C PRO A 68 1.52 6.07 11.53
N VAL A 69 0.62 6.93 12.01
CA VAL A 69 -0.79 6.92 11.66
C VAL A 69 -1.04 8.12 10.75
N LEU A 70 -1.52 7.90 9.54
CA LEU A 70 -1.77 8.95 8.57
C LEU A 70 -2.85 9.90 9.08
N VAL A 71 -2.51 11.18 9.18
CA VAL A 71 -3.46 12.23 9.58
C VAL A 71 -4.24 12.75 8.37
N TYR A 72 -5.46 13.26 8.59
CA TYR A 72 -6.30 13.80 7.51
C TYR A 72 -5.59 14.88 6.70
N GLU A 73 -4.84 15.73 7.39
CA GLU A 73 -4.02 16.75 6.77
C GLU A 73 -2.77 16.19 6.09
N GLY A 74 -2.51 14.90 5.99
CA GLY A 74 -1.44 14.37 5.14
C GLY A 74 0.00 14.85 5.42
N THR A 75 0.26 15.66 6.45
CA THR A 75 1.58 16.26 6.74
C THR A 75 2.64 15.20 7.03
N ASN A 76 2.21 14.01 7.49
CA ASN A 76 3.07 12.85 7.70
C ASN A 76 2.94 11.80 6.60
N PHE A 77 2.33 12.11 5.44
CA PHE A 77 2.14 11.16 4.35
C PHE A 77 3.46 10.53 3.88
N PRO A 78 4.57 11.26 3.67
CA PRO A 78 5.84 10.63 3.27
C PRO A 78 6.37 9.63 4.30
N ALA A 79 6.24 9.95 5.60
CA ALA A 79 6.69 9.06 6.68
C ALA A 79 5.80 7.82 6.80
N TRP A 80 4.48 8.00 6.63
CA TRP A 80 3.52 6.91 6.62
C TRP A 80 3.69 5.99 5.40
N GLU A 81 3.84 6.56 4.19
CA GLU A 81 4.08 5.82 2.95
C GLU A 81 5.37 4.99 3.06
N ALA A 82 6.45 5.58 3.56
CA ALA A 82 7.72 4.87 3.74
C ALA A 82 7.59 3.67 4.71
N ALA A 83 6.83 3.81 5.80
CA ALA A 83 6.60 2.73 6.76
C ALA A 83 5.72 1.61 6.16
N LEU A 84 4.70 1.98 5.39
CA LEU A 84 3.86 1.05 4.66
C LEU A 84 4.69 0.26 3.62
N ASP A 85 5.45 0.98 2.82
CA ASP A 85 6.36 0.43 1.80
C ASP A 85 7.38 -0.54 2.42
N GLN A 86 8.03 -0.15 3.52
CA GLN A 86 8.96 -1.02 4.25
C GLN A 86 8.30 -2.33 4.70
N THR A 87 7.06 -2.26 5.18
CA THR A 87 6.31 -3.44 5.63
C THR A 87 6.05 -4.39 4.47
N ILE A 88 5.51 -3.86 3.37
CA ILE A 88 5.14 -4.66 2.20
C ILE A 88 6.40 -5.27 1.57
N ARG A 89 7.49 -4.49 1.44
CA ARG A 89 8.76 -5.01 0.91
C ARG A 89 9.32 -6.15 1.76
N HIS A 90 9.22 -6.04 3.08
CA HIS A 90 9.70 -7.09 3.99
C HIS A 90 8.89 -8.38 3.85
N VAL A 91 7.57 -8.28 3.88
CA VAL A 91 6.68 -9.46 3.83
C VAL A 91 6.64 -10.10 2.44
N LEU A 92 6.79 -9.31 1.38
CA LEU A 92 6.76 -9.81 -0.01
C LEU A 92 8.16 -10.00 -0.62
N VAL A 93 9.23 -9.82 0.16
CA VAL A 93 10.63 -9.94 -0.28
C VAL A 93 10.93 -9.11 -1.54
N ARG A 94 10.43 -7.86 -1.58
CA ARG A 94 10.63 -6.97 -2.72
C ARG A 94 11.90 -6.15 -2.54
N LYS A 95 12.75 -6.12 -3.56
CA LYS A 95 14.03 -5.39 -3.55
C LYS A 95 13.87 -3.89 -3.79
N LEU A 96 12.90 -3.52 -4.64
CA LEU A 96 12.61 -2.14 -5.00
C LEU A 96 11.45 -1.59 -4.17
N PRO A 97 11.35 -0.26 -4.00
CA PRO A 97 10.17 0.38 -3.42
C PRO A 97 8.88 -0.12 -4.09
N PHE A 98 7.96 -0.59 -3.26
CA PHE A 98 6.68 -1.12 -3.68
C PHE A 98 5.70 0.00 -4.03
N THR A 99 5.63 1.08 -3.23
CA THR A 99 4.62 2.14 -3.42
C THR A 99 4.93 3.09 -4.57
N ASP A 100 6.19 3.14 -5.05
CA ASP A 100 6.63 3.98 -6.17
C ASP A 100 5.91 3.65 -7.48
N GLN A 101 5.53 2.39 -7.69
CA GLN A 101 4.79 1.97 -8.89
C GLN A 101 3.40 1.45 -8.54
N PRO A 102 2.33 2.17 -8.91
CA PRO A 102 0.95 1.74 -8.64
C PRO A 102 0.58 0.38 -9.25
N ALA A 103 1.30 -0.07 -10.28
CA ALA A 103 1.12 -1.40 -10.87
C ALA A 103 1.54 -2.54 -9.95
N ASN A 104 2.39 -2.29 -8.95
CA ASN A 104 2.83 -3.32 -8.01
C ASN A 104 1.66 -3.89 -7.19
N PHE A 105 0.65 -3.08 -6.90
CA PHE A 105 -0.58 -3.52 -6.22
C PHE A 105 -1.37 -4.54 -7.05
N ASP A 106 -1.25 -4.52 -8.37
CA ASP A 106 -1.92 -5.48 -9.26
C ASP A 106 -1.23 -6.87 -9.21
N THR A 107 -0.04 -6.96 -8.61
CA THR A 107 0.71 -8.21 -8.44
C THR A 107 0.39 -8.96 -7.15
N LEU A 108 -0.46 -8.39 -6.30
CA LEU A 108 -0.84 -8.99 -5.02
C LEU A 108 -1.84 -10.14 -5.24
N THR A 109 -1.64 -11.22 -4.51
CA THR A 109 -2.65 -12.28 -4.37
C THR A 109 -3.88 -11.77 -3.62
N VAL A 110 -4.98 -12.52 -3.63
CA VAL A 110 -6.24 -12.13 -2.99
C VAL A 110 -6.05 -11.88 -1.49
N ASP A 111 -5.33 -12.76 -0.80
CA ASP A 111 -5.10 -12.65 0.64
C ASP A 111 -4.17 -11.47 0.97
N GLU A 112 -3.08 -11.30 0.22
CA GLU A 112 -2.17 -10.16 0.36
C GLU A 112 -2.89 -8.84 0.12
N SER A 113 -3.73 -8.78 -0.92
CA SER A 113 -4.52 -7.61 -1.29
C SER A 113 -5.45 -7.17 -0.17
N SER A 114 -6.24 -8.12 0.38
CA SER A 114 -7.13 -7.85 1.50
C SER A 114 -6.37 -7.44 2.77
N THR A 115 -5.25 -8.10 3.04
CA THR A 115 -4.38 -7.80 4.19
C THR A 115 -3.75 -6.42 4.09
N VAL A 116 -3.29 -6.00 2.91
CA VAL A 116 -2.74 -4.67 2.66
C VAL A 116 -3.82 -3.58 2.80
N VAL A 117 -5.04 -3.83 2.32
CA VAL A 117 -6.18 -2.91 2.54
C VAL A 117 -6.48 -2.78 4.04
N CYS A 118 -6.51 -3.90 4.76
CA CYS A 118 -6.69 -3.92 6.21
C CYS A 118 -5.60 -3.10 6.92
N LEU A 119 -4.34 -3.28 6.53
CA LEU A 119 -3.22 -2.52 7.07
C LEU A 119 -3.38 -1.01 6.84
N MET A 120 -3.72 -0.59 5.60
CA MET A 120 -3.93 0.82 5.29
C MET A 120 -5.04 1.41 6.18
N ARG A 121 -6.20 0.74 6.28
CA ARG A 121 -7.30 1.20 7.14
C ARG A 121 -6.93 1.31 8.61
N ASN A 122 -6.10 0.40 9.13
CA ASN A 122 -5.66 0.41 10.53
C ASN A 122 -4.52 1.41 10.82
N THR A 123 -4.00 2.07 9.80
CA THR A 123 -2.89 3.05 9.93
C THR A 123 -3.29 4.44 9.48
N VAL A 124 -4.59 4.74 9.42
CA VAL A 124 -5.13 6.08 9.20
C VAL A 124 -5.99 6.52 10.38
N VAL A 125 -6.15 7.82 10.57
CA VAL A 125 -7.11 8.37 11.57
C VAL A 125 -8.57 8.09 11.17
N ASP A 126 -9.46 8.05 12.15
CA ASP A 126 -10.89 7.72 11.97
C ASP A 126 -11.56 8.53 10.85
N SER A 127 -11.29 9.84 10.76
CA SER A 127 -11.84 10.69 9.70
C SER A 127 -11.46 10.27 8.27
N LEU A 128 -10.26 9.71 8.07
CA LEU A 128 -9.87 9.11 6.80
C LEU A 128 -10.49 7.72 6.65
N GLY A 129 -10.59 6.95 7.74
CA GLY A 129 -11.30 5.67 7.79
C GLY A 129 -12.74 5.78 7.30
N ASP A 130 -13.50 6.74 7.82
CA ASP A 130 -14.89 7.02 7.41
C ASP A 130 -15.00 7.32 5.91
N ILE A 131 -14.03 8.07 5.36
CA ILE A 131 -13.97 8.36 3.92
C ILE A 131 -13.71 7.07 3.13
N LEU A 132 -12.77 6.24 3.58
CA LEU A 132 -12.47 4.95 2.91
C LEU A 132 -13.68 4.02 2.93
N ASP A 133 -14.43 3.98 4.03
CA ASP A 133 -15.61 3.13 4.20
C ASP A 133 -16.78 3.64 3.35
N SER A 134 -16.98 4.95 3.28
CA SER A 134 -17.96 5.57 2.38
C SER A 134 -17.69 5.28 0.90
N ALA A 135 -16.40 5.20 0.52
CA ALA A 135 -15.96 4.94 -0.85
C ALA A 135 -16.09 3.47 -1.25
N LYS A 136 -16.33 2.55 -0.30
CA LYS A 136 -16.52 1.10 -0.52
C LYS A 136 -15.40 0.46 -1.37
N LEU A 137 -14.17 0.96 -1.22
CA LEU A 137 -13.03 0.47 -1.98
C LEU A 137 -12.52 -0.85 -1.40
N THR A 138 -12.30 -1.83 -2.27
CA THR A 138 -11.80 -3.17 -1.92
C THR A 138 -10.42 -3.45 -2.49
N ALA A 139 -9.97 -2.67 -3.48
CA ALA A 139 -8.66 -2.83 -4.10
C ALA A 139 -7.61 -1.93 -3.40
N PRO A 140 -6.44 -2.46 -3.00
CA PRO A 140 -5.40 -1.71 -2.31
C PRO A 140 -4.86 -0.55 -3.15
N LYS A 141 -4.74 -0.74 -4.47
CA LYS A 141 -4.38 0.32 -5.41
C LYS A 141 -5.33 1.53 -5.34
N ALA A 142 -6.63 1.27 -5.27
CA ALA A 142 -7.65 2.31 -5.23
C ALA A 142 -7.64 3.03 -3.87
N VAL A 143 -7.52 2.28 -2.77
CA VAL A 143 -7.39 2.82 -1.41
C VAL A 143 -6.17 3.72 -1.31
N PHE A 144 -5.00 3.23 -1.74
CA PHE A 144 -3.76 3.99 -1.72
C PHE A 144 -3.85 5.26 -2.56
N LYS A 145 -4.39 5.16 -3.79
CA LYS A 145 -4.59 6.33 -4.65
C LYS A 145 -5.50 7.37 -4.00
N LEU A 146 -6.60 6.95 -3.39
CA LEU A 146 -7.52 7.85 -2.70
C LEU A 146 -6.83 8.57 -1.53
N LEU A 147 -6.10 7.83 -0.67
CA LEU A 147 -5.35 8.40 0.44
C LEU A 147 -4.32 9.42 -0.07
N LYS A 148 -3.53 9.05 -1.09
CA LYS A 148 -2.57 9.95 -1.73
C LYS A 148 -3.23 11.23 -2.25
N THR A 149 -4.38 11.13 -2.92
CA THR A 149 -5.11 12.30 -3.42
C THR A 149 -5.73 13.15 -2.31
N LYS A 150 -6.16 12.56 -1.19
CA LYS A 150 -6.70 13.35 -0.06
C LYS A 150 -5.60 14.08 0.69
N CYS A 151 -4.44 13.43 0.84
CA CYS A 151 -3.30 13.97 1.57
C CYS A 151 -2.43 14.91 0.72
N SER A 152 -2.46 14.82 -0.62
CA SER A 152 -1.72 15.74 -1.52
C SER A 152 -2.14 17.21 -1.38
N ARG A 153 -3.34 17.48 -0.86
CA ARG A 153 -3.80 18.85 -0.57
C ARG A 153 -2.92 19.57 0.44
N SER A 154 -2.28 18.84 1.35
CA SER A 154 -1.46 19.45 2.38
C SER A 154 0.00 19.57 2.00
N ASP A 155 0.52 18.65 1.19
CA ASP A 155 1.79 18.88 0.49
C ASP A 155 1.71 20.22 -0.24
N ARG A 156 0.58 20.52 -0.88
CA ARG A 156 0.37 21.81 -1.54
C ARG A 156 0.24 22.99 -0.59
N ARG A 157 -0.51 22.88 0.52
CA ARG A 157 -0.57 23.97 1.52
C ARG A 157 0.82 24.27 2.09
N GLN A 158 1.60 23.23 2.37
CA GLN A 158 2.99 23.36 2.79
C GLN A 158 3.85 24.03 1.73
N LYS A 159 3.72 23.64 0.44
CA LYS A 159 4.41 24.32 -0.67
C LYS A 159 4.04 25.81 -0.78
N ILE A 160 2.76 26.15 -0.63
CA ILE A 160 2.26 27.54 -0.63
C ILE A 160 2.87 28.32 0.55
N GLU A 161 2.85 27.75 1.75
CA GLU A 161 3.40 28.38 2.95
C GLU A 161 4.91 28.62 2.81
N LEU A 162 5.67 27.64 2.32
CA LEU A 162 7.12 27.77 2.08
C LEU A 162 7.44 28.82 1.02
N LEU A 163 6.66 28.90 -0.07
CA LEU A 163 6.86 29.91 -1.10
C LEU A 163 6.46 31.31 -0.61
N ASN A 164 5.44 31.42 0.25
CA ASN A 164 5.12 32.68 0.91
C ASN A 164 6.23 33.10 1.87
N GLU A 165 6.79 32.19 2.66
CA GLU A 165 7.94 32.47 3.53
C GLU A 165 9.15 32.93 2.71
N LEU A 166 9.43 32.26 1.58
CA LEU A 166 10.47 32.68 0.63
C LEU A 166 10.26 34.11 0.13
N VAL A 167 9.03 34.47 -0.28
CA VAL A 167 8.71 35.84 -0.74
C VAL A 167 8.87 36.85 0.39
N THR A 168 8.44 36.53 1.62
CA THR A 168 8.67 37.44 2.76
C THR A 168 10.15 37.68 3.02
N LEU A 169 10.98 36.65 2.82
CA LEU A 169 12.41 36.72 3.02
C LEU A 169 13.11 37.53 1.92
N ILE A 170 12.67 37.38 0.67
CA ILE A 170 13.15 38.17 -0.48
C ILE A 170 12.80 39.65 -0.31
N ASN A 171 11.60 39.95 0.20
CA ASN A 171 11.14 41.33 0.40
C ASN A 171 11.66 41.98 1.68
N ASN A 172 12.46 41.28 2.50
CA ASN A 172 13.03 41.85 3.71
C ASN A 172 14.26 42.73 3.38
N PRO A 173 14.20 44.06 3.62
CA PRO A 173 15.29 44.98 3.27
C PRO A 173 16.46 44.93 4.27
N ALA A 174 16.38 44.13 5.33
CA ALA A 174 17.42 44.05 6.36
C ALA A 174 18.71 43.40 5.82
N PRO A 175 19.89 43.80 6.35
CA PRO A 175 21.14 43.13 6.03
C PRO A 175 21.09 41.64 6.38
N ALA A 176 21.68 40.79 5.53
CA ALA A 176 21.74 39.36 5.78
C ALA A 176 22.50 39.05 7.08
N THR A 177 21.90 38.21 7.92
CA THR A 177 22.52 37.70 9.15
C THR A 177 22.74 36.19 9.05
N ASN A 178 23.50 35.62 9.97
CA ASN A 178 23.64 34.17 10.10
C ASN A 178 22.29 33.46 10.32
N ALA A 179 21.32 34.14 10.94
CA ALA A 179 19.96 33.62 11.09
C ALA A 179 19.23 33.61 9.74
N THR A 180 19.34 34.68 8.95
CA THR A 180 18.75 34.77 7.61
C THR A 180 19.28 33.69 6.68
N THR A 181 20.59 33.43 6.68
CA THR A 181 21.20 32.36 5.86
C THR A 181 20.79 30.97 6.31
N SER A 182 20.57 30.75 7.62
CA SER A 182 20.05 29.49 8.14
C SER A 182 18.61 29.24 7.69
N VAL A 183 17.74 30.26 7.69
CA VAL A 183 16.37 30.13 7.17
C VAL A 183 16.37 29.83 5.67
N TRP A 184 17.23 30.51 4.88
CA TRP A 184 17.41 30.19 3.46
C TRP A 184 17.84 28.74 3.22
N ALA A 185 18.80 28.23 3.99
CA ALA A 185 19.25 26.84 3.86
C ALA A 185 18.15 25.84 4.20
N LYS A 186 17.35 26.13 5.23
CA LYS A 186 16.18 25.32 5.62
C LYS A 186 15.12 25.31 4.52
N LEU A 187 14.70 26.48 4.03
CA LEU A 187 13.72 26.62 2.95
C LEU A 187 14.15 25.87 1.69
N LYS A 188 15.43 26.01 1.30
CA LYS A 188 15.98 25.28 0.16
C LYS A 188 15.89 23.77 0.35
N LEU A 189 16.22 23.27 1.54
CA LEU A 189 16.17 21.84 1.85
C LEU A 189 14.73 21.31 1.79
N GLU A 190 13.77 22.03 2.37
CA GLU A 190 12.35 21.63 2.39
C GLU A 190 11.72 21.67 0.99
N LEU A 191 12.02 22.70 0.18
CA LEU A 191 11.58 22.76 -1.22
C LEU A 191 12.17 21.62 -2.07
N LEU A 192 13.43 21.26 -1.84
CA LEU A 192 14.07 20.12 -2.50
C LEU A 192 13.43 18.79 -2.09
N GLN A 193 13.10 18.62 -0.82
CA GLN A 193 12.43 17.41 -0.31
C GLN A 193 11.02 17.26 -0.88
N LEU A 194 10.29 18.38 -1.01
CA LEU A 194 8.96 18.42 -1.61
C LEU A 194 8.97 18.35 -3.15
N LYS A 195 10.16 18.27 -3.77
CA LYS A 195 10.36 18.22 -5.22
C LYS A 195 9.61 19.32 -5.98
N VAL A 196 9.56 20.52 -5.40
CA VAL A 196 8.87 21.67 -6.03
C VAL A 196 9.60 22.04 -7.32
N THR A 197 8.90 21.97 -8.44
CA THR A 197 9.43 22.40 -9.74
C THR A 197 9.31 23.93 -9.88
N TRP A 198 10.10 24.52 -10.77
CA TRP A 198 9.99 25.96 -11.05
C TRP A 198 8.62 26.34 -11.62
N ASP A 199 8.05 25.51 -12.49
CA ASP A 199 6.71 25.73 -13.04
C ASP A 199 5.63 25.70 -11.95
N GLU A 200 5.70 24.71 -11.03
CA GLU A 200 4.79 24.62 -9.89
C GLU A 200 4.94 25.83 -8.96
N ALA A 201 6.18 26.27 -8.71
CA ALA A 201 6.44 27.45 -7.88
C ALA A 201 5.87 28.73 -8.50
N LEU A 202 6.04 28.94 -9.81
CA LEU A 202 5.45 30.07 -10.52
C LEU A 202 3.92 30.05 -10.47
N GLY A 203 3.31 28.88 -10.67
CA GLY A 203 1.86 28.71 -10.55
C GLY A 203 1.32 29.02 -9.16
N ILE A 204 2.01 28.56 -8.12
CA ILE A 204 1.65 28.87 -6.73
C ILE A 204 1.78 30.37 -6.45
N LEU A 205 2.87 31.01 -6.88
CA LEU A 205 3.06 32.45 -6.71
C LEU A 205 1.98 33.27 -7.45
N LEU A 206 1.57 32.82 -8.63
CA LEU A 206 0.47 33.45 -9.36
C LEU A 206 -0.84 33.37 -8.57
N GLN A 207 -1.15 32.20 -8.00
CA GLN A 207 -2.33 32.00 -7.15
C GLN A 207 -2.30 32.85 -5.88
N SER A 208 -1.15 32.97 -5.21
CA SER A 208 -1.06 33.65 -3.92
C SER A 208 -0.96 35.17 -4.02
N TYR A 209 -0.44 35.72 -5.13
CA TYR A 209 -0.19 37.16 -5.27
C TYR A 209 -1.04 37.88 -6.32
N TYR A 210 -1.69 37.18 -7.26
CA TYR A 210 -2.55 37.82 -8.26
C TYR A 210 -4.04 37.70 -7.91
N LYS A 211 -4.77 38.78 -8.17
CA LYS A 211 -6.23 38.79 -8.08
C LYS A 211 -6.82 38.11 -9.33
N PRO A 212 -7.97 37.45 -9.20
CA PRO A 212 -8.67 36.89 -10.36
C PRO A 212 -8.98 37.97 -11.41
N PRO A 213 -9.04 37.60 -12.71
CA PRO A 213 -9.48 38.49 -13.76
C PRO A 213 -10.87 39.08 -13.48
N ILE A 214 -11.16 40.27 -14.02
CA ILE A 214 -12.45 40.95 -13.83
C ILE A 214 -13.60 40.04 -14.30
N GLY A 215 -14.52 39.74 -13.39
CA GLY A 215 -15.68 38.86 -13.66
C GLY A 215 -15.48 37.39 -13.33
N VAL A 216 -14.27 36.98 -12.89
CA VAL A 216 -14.01 35.62 -12.40
C VAL A 216 -14.17 35.59 -10.88
N ASP A 217 -14.96 34.63 -10.40
CA ASP A 217 -15.14 34.39 -8.96
C ASP A 217 -13.80 33.94 -8.32
N PRO A 218 -13.38 34.52 -7.18
CA PRO A 218 -12.11 34.18 -6.53
C PRO A 218 -11.96 32.70 -6.18
N MET A 219 -13.02 32.06 -5.70
CA MET A 219 -12.98 30.63 -5.34
C MET A 219 -12.85 29.76 -6.58
N THR A 220 -13.47 30.17 -7.68
CA THR A 220 -13.38 29.51 -8.99
C THR A 220 -11.99 29.65 -9.59
N PHE A 221 -11.37 30.84 -9.52
CA PHE A 221 -10.00 31.07 -9.96
C PHE A 221 -9.00 30.23 -9.16
N GLU A 222 -9.13 30.24 -7.83
CA GLU A 222 -8.32 29.41 -6.94
C GLU A 222 -8.50 27.93 -7.26
N PHE A 223 -9.73 27.48 -7.49
CA PHE A 223 -10.06 26.09 -7.81
C PHE A 223 -9.52 25.64 -9.18
N THR A 224 -9.58 26.48 -10.21
CA THR A 224 -9.09 26.14 -11.56
C THR A 224 -7.57 25.96 -11.57
N ILE A 225 -6.82 26.92 -11.02
CA ILE A 225 -5.37 26.81 -10.88
C ILE A 225 -5.02 25.60 -10.00
N SER A 226 -5.81 25.37 -8.95
CA SER A 226 -5.68 24.18 -8.11
C SER A 226 -5.82 22.87 -8.86
N GLN A 227 -6.81 22.78 -9.75
CA GLN A 227 -7.05 21.57 -10.51
C GLN A 227 -5.92 21.29 -11.49
N GLN A 228 -5.47 22.31 -12.23
CA GLN A 228 -4.40 22.17 -13.22
C GLN A 228 -3.06 21.79 -12.58
N LEU A 229 -2.73 22.36 -11.42
CA LEU A 229 -1.54 21.98 -10.65
C LEU A 229 -1.62 20.55 -10.08
N ASN A 230 -2.83 20.01 -9.84
CA ASN A 230 -3.03 18.69 -9.23
C ASN A 230 -3.13 17.54 -10.26
N GLU A 231 -3.55 17.82 -11.49
CA GLU A 231 -3.75 16.78 -12.51
C GLU A 231 -2.45 16.30 -13.15
N LYS A 232 -1.35 17.04 -12.98
CA LYS A 232 -0.06 16.77 -13.63
C LYS A 232 1.05 16.66 -12.59
N GLU A 233 1.92 15.66 -12.77
CA GLU A 233 3.09 15.42 -11.90
C GLU A 233 4.19 16.49 -12.07
N ALA A 234 4.19 17.16 -13.23
CA ALA A 234 4.99 18.34 -13.55
C ALA A 234 4.22 19.18 -14.59
N PRO A 235 3.25 20.02 -14.18
CA PRO A 235 2.52 20.87 -15.10
C PRO A 235 3.49 21.90 -15.70
N PRO A 236 3.60 22.03 -17.03
CA PRO A 236 4.23 23.19 -17.67
C PRO A 236 3.55 24.47 -17.18
N PHE A 237 4.29 25.55 -16.96
CA PHE A 237 3.71 26.83 -16.53
C PHE A 237 2.60 27.33 -17.48
N ASP A 238 2.74 27.08 -18.79
CA ASP A 238 1.74 27.43 -19.81
C ASP A 238 0.38 26.76 -19.59
N ASP A 239 0.35 25.61 -18.89
CA ASP A 239 -0.87 24.87 -18.58
C ASP A 239 -1.52 25.32 -17.25
N VAL A 240 -0.94 26.31 -16.56
CA VAL A 240 -1.43 26.89 -15.30
C VAL A 240 -2.16 28.23 -15.53
N LEU A 241 -2.09 28.77 -16.76
CA LEU A 241 -2.74 30.02 -17.20
C LEU A 241 -4.13 29.78 -17.81
#